data_AF-A0A7J9JTJ7-F1
#
_entry.id   AF-A0A7J9JTJ7-F1
#
_cell.length_a   1.000
_cell.length_b   1.000
_cell.length_c   1.000
_cell.angle_alpha   90.00
_cell.angle_beta   90.00
_cell.angle_gamma   90.00
#
_symmetry.space_group_name_H-M   'P 1'
#
loop_
_entity.id
_entity.type
_entity.pdbx_description
1 polymer ?
#
loop_
_entity_poly.entity_id
_entity_poly.type
_entity_poly.pdbx_seq_one_letter_code
_entity_poly.pdbx_strand_id
1 'polypeptide(L)'
;MFVDAATWLMLDLSSSSFLFLLQVFDGDNCNELRRRLLPSYKAHRRKFFPQSTISKKYVRGQVGRSQQLIMDVLRKCNVPVLKVEGNEADDVVATLVEQVLERGYHVVIASPDKDFKQLISENVQIVMPLVELKRWSFYTLKHYTAQYNCDPQSDLSL
;
A
#
# COMPACT_ATOMS: atom_id res chain seq x y z
N MET A 1 4.27 27.70 -14.19
CA MET A 1 5.13 26.77 -13.41
C MET A 1 4.25 25.66 -12.84
N PHE A 2 3.87 24.71 -13.67
CA PHE A 2 3.30 23.45 -13.22
C PHE A 2 4.47 22.47 -13.24
N VAL A 3 4.98 22.12 -12.07
CA VAL A 3 5.96 21.03 -11.97
C VAL A 3 5.22 19.74 -12.27
N ASP A 4 5.64 19.15 -13.38
CA ASP A 4 5.15 17.91 -13.95
C ASP A 4 5.30 16.76 -12.93
N ALA A 5 4.20 16.05 -12.69
CA ALA A 5 4.18 14.89 -11.80
C ALA A 5 5.01 13.72 -12.34
N ALA A 6 5.46 13.79 -13.61
CA ALA A 6 6.32 12.79 -14.23
C ALA A 6 7.78 12.81 -13.73
N THR A 7 8.26 13.90 -13.12
CA THR A 7 9.69 14.04 -12.76
C THR A 7 10.09 13.24 -11.52
N TRP A 8 9.15 12.80 -10.68
CA TRP A 8 9.48 12.13 -9.41
C TRP A 8 9.78 10.62 -9.52
N LEU A 9 9.47 9.98 -10.66
CA LEU A 9 9.73 8.54 -10.86
C LEU A 9 11.15 8.22 -11.37
N MET A 10 12.01 9.23 -11.51
CA MET A 10 13.36 9.09 -12.08
C MET A 10 14.48 9.74 -11.24
N LEU A 11 14.26 9.96 -9.93
CA LEU A 11 15.33 10.42 -9.06
C LEU A 11 16.18 9.26 -8.56
N ASP A 12 17.34 9.13 -9.21
CA ASP A 12 18.57 8.47 -8.79
C ASP A 12 18.69 6.95 -8.97
N LEU A 13 18.81 6.51 -10.23
CA LEU A 13 19.30 5.17 -10.62
C LEU A 13 20.80 5.18 -10.96
N SER A 14 21.57 6.17 -10.48
CA SER A 14 22.98 6.33 -10.87
C SER A 14 23.98 5.49 -10.05
N SER A 15 23.51 4.80 -9.01
CA SER A 15 24.30 3.78 -8.30
C SER A 15 23.74 2.40 -8.62
N SER A 16 24.62 1.45 -8.96
CA SER A 16 24.42 0.04 -9.36
C SER A 16 23.49 -0.81 -8.47
N SER A 17 22.26 -0.36 -8.30
CA SER A 17 21.24 -0.91 -7.41
C SER A 17 20.06 -1.30 -8.30
N PHE A 18 19.77 -2.59 -8.40
CA PHE A 18 18.60 -3.05 -9.14
C PHE A 18 17.33 -2.55 -8.42
N LEU A 19 16.51 -1.77 -9.12
CA LEU A 19 15.20 -1.35 -8.63
C LEU A 19 14.14 -2.34 -9.14
N PHE A 20 13.45 -3.01 -8.22
CA PHE A 20 12.29 -3.84 -8.52
C PHE A 20 11.03 -3.14 -8.03
N LEU A 21 10.10 -2.86 -8.95
CA LEU A 21 8.80 -2.26 -8.63
C LEU A 21 7.69 -3.31 -8.80
N LEU A 22 6.84 -3.46 -7.79
CA LEU A 22 5.70 -4.37 -7.79
C LEU A 22 4.47 -3.64 -7.24
N GLN A 23 3.34 -3.74 -7.93
CA GLN A 23 2.06 -3.29 -7.40
C GLN A 23 1.32 -4.46 -6.76
N VAL A 24 0.80 -4.26 -5.55
CA VAL A 24 -0.09 -5.23 -4.87
C VAL A 24 -1.49 -4.65 -4.76
N PHE A 25 -2.52 -5.45 -5.06
CA PHE A 25 -3.93 -5.12 -4.84
C PHE A 25 -4.57 -6.11 -3.88
N ASP A 26 -5.62 -5.65 -3.19
CA ASP A 26 -6.48 -6.52 -2.39
C ASP A 26 -7.04 -7.66 -3.23
N GLY A 27 -6.93 -8.88 -2.69
CA GLY A 27 -7.59 -10.06 -3.21
C GLY A 27 -9.11 -9.95 -3.23
N ASP A 28 -9.75 -10.75 -4.07
CA ASP A 28 -11.18 -10.97 -3.91
C ASP A 28 -11.43 -11.68 -2.57
N ASN A 29 -12.51 -11.33 -1.88
CA ASN A 29 -12.87 -11.89 -0.57
C ASN A 29 -11.80 -11.74 0.54
N CYS A 30 -10.87 -10.80 0.40
CA CYS A 30 -9.72 -10.61 1.31
C CYS A 30 -10.04 -10.44 2.80
N ASN A 31 -11.24 -9.96 3.11
CA ASN A 31 -11.68 -9.71 4.49
C ASN A 31 -12.29 -10.93 5.20
N GLU A 32 -12.53 -12.05 4.50
CA GLU A 32 -13.37 -13.13 5.03
C GLU A 32 -12.82 -13.75 6.30
N LEU A 33 -11.52 -14.05 6.34
CA LEU A 33 -10.86 -14.63 7.51
C LEU A 33 -10.99 -13.69 8.72
N ARG A 34 -10.62 -12.41 8.56
CA ARG A 34 -10.75 -11.40 9.61
C ARG A 34 -12.20 -11.23 10.07
N ARG A 35 -13.18 -11.32 9.18
CA ARG A 35 -14.62 -11.25 9.52
C ARG A 35 -15.17 -12.49 10.22
N ARG A 36 -14.59 -13.67 10.00
CA ARG A 36 -14.95 -14.87 10.79
C ARG A 36 -14.55 -14.70 12.25
N LEU A 37 -13.40 -14.06 12.50
CA LEU A 37 -12.90 -13.77 13.85
C LEU A 37 -13.59 -12.55 14.49
N LEU A 38 -13.70 -11.47 13.74
CA LEU A 38 -14.31 -10.22 14.16
C LEU A 38 -15.34 -9.77 13.11
N PRO A 39 -16.63 -10.13 13.24
CA PRO A 39 -17.66 -9.83 12.25
C PRO A 39 -17.83 -8.34 11.90
N SER A 40 -17.46 -7.44 12.82
CA SER A 40 -17.49 -5.99 12.62
C SER A 40 -16.28 -5.44 11.82
N TYR A 41 -15.30 -6.27 11.49
CA TYR A 41 -14.08 -5.85 10.79
C TYR A 41 -14.38 -5.16 9.46
N LYS A 42 -13.92 -3.91 9.33
CA LYS A 42 -14.17 -2.98 8.22
C LYS A 42 -15.67 -2.80 7.86
N ALA A 43 -16.61 -3.17 8.74
CA ALA A 43 -18.05 -3.10 8.44
C ALA A 43 -18.55 -1.65 8.23
N HIS A 44 -17.95 -0.67 8.94
CA HIS A 44 -18.24 0.75 8.77
C HIS A 44 -17.71 1.32 7.44
N ARG A 45 -16.70 0.69 6.84
CA ARG A 45 -16.15 1.08 5.52
C ARG A 45 -17.05 0.65 4.37
N ARG A 46 -18.20 0.01 4.64
CA ARG A 46 -19.23 -0.23 3.63
C ARG A 46 -19.59 1.11 3.01
N LYS A 47 -19.01 1.37 1.83
CA LYS A 47 -19.37 2.48 0.96
C LYS A 47 -20.88 2.52 0.94
N PHE A 48 -21.48 3.70 1.11
CA PHE A 48 -22.90 3.92 0.95
C PHE A 48 -23.34 3.20 -0.33
N PHE A 49 -23.89 2.00 -0.21
CA PHE A 49 -24.40 1.23 -1.32
C PHE A 49 -25.86 1.60 -1.33
N PRO A 50 -26.32 2.43 -2.28
CA PRO A 50 -27.74 2.75 -2.35
C PRO A 50 -28.49 1.42 -2.45
N GLN A 51 -29.62 1.28 -1.75
CA GLN A 51 -30.38 0.03 -1.71
C GLN A 51 -30.76 -0.46 -3.13
N SER A 52 -30.87 0.47 -4.08
CA SER A 52 -31.07 0.24 -5.51
C SER A 52 -29.93 -0.57 -6.17
N THR A 53 -30.32 -1.68 -6.80
CA THR A 53 -29.47 -2.57 -7.60
C THR A 53 -28.79 -1.84 -8.77
N ILE A 54 -29.46 -0.82 -9.32
CA ILE A 54 -28.99 -0.01 -10.46
C ILE A 54 -27.83 0.89 -10.01
N SER A 55 -27.98 1.58 -8.88
CA SER A 55 -26.94 2.44 -8.33
C SER A 55 -25.74 1.65 -7.81
N LYS A 56 -25.94 0.44 -7.27
CA LYS A 56 -24.86 -0.50 -6.93
C LYS A 56 -24.03 -0.89 -8.15
N LYS A 57 -24.67 -1.18 -9.30
CA LYS A 57 -23.98 -1.52 -10.55
C LYS A 57 -23.22 -0.32 -11.13
N TYR A 58 -23.78 0.89 -11.00
CA TYR A 58 -23.15 2.13 -11.44
C TYR A 58 -21.89 2.50 -10.64
N VAL A 59 -21.95 2.45 -9.30
CA VAL A 59 -20.81 2.76 -8.42
C VAL A 59 -19.68 1.73 -8.57
N ARG A 60 -20.02 0.43 -8.66
CA ARG A 60 -19.02 -0.61 -9.00
C ARG A 60 -18.46 -0.41 -10.41
N GLY A 61 -19.28 0.04 -11.35
CA GLY A 61 -18.85 0.36 -12.71
C GLY A 61 -17.81 1.50 -12.74
N GLN A 62 -17.98 2.55 -11.94
CA GLN A 62 -17.01 3.66 -11.91
C GLN A 62 -15.70 3.29 -11.20
N VAL A 63 -15.78 2.65 -10.02
CA VAL A 63 -14.56 2.19 -9.30
C VAL A 63 -13.82 1.11 -10.10
N GLY A 64 -14.55 0.18 -10.71
CA GLY A 64 -13.99 -0.83 -11.60
C GLY A 64 -13.31 -0.23 -12.82
N ARG A 65 -13.88 0.83 -13.41
CA ARG A 65 -13.24 1.56 -14.52
C ARG A 65 -11.93 2.23 -14.09
N SER A 66 -11.88 2.86 -12.92
CA SER A 66 -10.63 3.46 -12.43
C SER A 66 -9.56 2.41 -12.15
N GLN A 67 -9.91 1.28 -11.54
CA GLN A 67 -8.96 0.21 -11.27
C GLN A 67 -8.44 -0.43 -12.55
N GLN A 68 -9.31 -0.66 -13.54
CA GLN A 68 -8.93 -1.19 -14.84
C GLN A 68 -7.93 -0.26 -15.55
N LEU A 69 -8.18 1.05 -15.53
CA LEU A 69 -7.27 2.04 -16.11
C LEU A 69 -5.89 2.00 -15.45
N ILE A 70 -5.84 1.91 -14.12
CA ILE A 70 -4.57 1.80 -13.38
C ILE A 70 -3.83 0.53 -13.79
N MET A 71 -4.52 -0.62 -13.85
CA MET A 71 -3.91 -1.89 -14.27
C MET A 71 -3.36 -1.83 -15.69
N ASP A 72 -4.06 -1.18 -16.62
CA ASP A 72 -3.60 -1.04 -18.00
C ASP A 72 -2.37 -0.13 -18.10
N VAL A 73 -2.29 0.94 -17.31
CA VAL A 73 -1.08 1.79 -17.23
C VAL A 73 0.09 1.01 -16.65
N LEU A 74 -0.09 0.31 -15.52
CA LEU A 74 0.96 -0.50 -14.89
C LEU A 74 1.50 -1.58 -15.84
N ARG A 75 0.60 -2.26 -16.56
CA ARG A 75 0.98 -3.25 -17.58
C ARG A 75 1.84 -2.62 -18.69
N LYS A 76 1.46 -1.44 -19.19
CA LYS A 76 2.22 -0.72 -20.22
C LYS A 76 3.60 -0.25 -19.71
N CYS A 77 3.72 0.01 -18.42
CA CYS A 77 4.98 0.33 -17.76
C CYS A 77 5.81 -0.91 -17.37
N ASN A 78 5.38 -2.13 -17.74
CA ASN A 78 5.99 -3.39 -17.33
C ASN A 78 6.13 -3.55 -15.81
N VAL A 79 5.22 -2.95 -15.04
CA VAL A 79 5.14 -3.13 -13.59
C VAL A 79 4.32 -4.39 -13.31
N PRO A 80 4.90 -5.44 -12.70
CA PRO A 80 4.14 -6.61 -12.30
C PRO A 80 3.06 -6.22 -11.29
N VAL A 81 1.93 -6.92 -11.36
CA VAL A 81 0.79 -6.70 -10.48
C VAL A 81 0.44 -8.01 -9.79
N LEU A 82 0.40 -8.01 -8.46
CA LEU A 82 0.04 -9.16 -7.64
C LEU A 82 -1.33 -8.93 -6.98
N LYS A 83 -2.16 -9.96 -7.04
CA LYS A 83 -3.45 -10.03 -6.37
C LYS A 83 -3.66 -11.46 -5.90
N VAL A 84 -3.71 -11.69 -4.60
CA VAL A 84 -3.84 -13.03 -4.01
C VAL A 84 -5.24 -13.17 -3.44
N GLU A 85 -6.03 -14.10 -3.97
CA GLU A 85 -7.39 -14.36 -3.47
C GLU A 85 -7.40 -14.63 -1.96
N GLY A 86 -8.40 -14.11 -1.27
CA GLY A 86 -8.58 -14.30 0.17
C GLY A 86 -7.61 -13.52 1.06
N ASN A 87 -6.68 -12.74 0.50
CA ASN A 87 -5.69 -11.99 1.26
C ASN A 87 -5.78 -10.48 0.98
N GLU A 88 -5.57 -9.66 2.01
CA GLU A 88 -5.49 -8.21 1.85
C GLU A 88 -4.11 -7.81 1.34
N ALA A 89 -4.02 -6.62 0.72
CA ALA A 89 -2.76 -6.15 0.16
C ALA A 89 -1.66 -5.97 1.22
N ASP A 90 -2.03 -5.60 2.44
CA ASP A 90 -1.14 -5.47 3.59
C ASP A 90 -0.49 -6.81 3.97
N ASP A 91 -1.26 -7.90 4.00
CA ASP A 91 -0.78 -9.25 4.30
C ASP A 91 0.25 -9.74 3.26
N VAL A 92 -0.06 -9.50 1.98
CA VAL A 92 0.84 -9.86 0.86
C VAL A 92 2.11 -9.03 0.90
N VAL A 93 2.02 -7.72 1.16
CA VAL A 93 3.19 -6.84 1.27
C VAL A 93 4.05 -7.24 2.47
N ALA A 94 3.46 -7.53 3.63
CA ALA A 94 4.20 -8.01 4.80
C ALA A 94 5.01 -9.27 4.50
N THR A 95 4.37 -10.25 3.84
CA THR A 95 5.02 -11.50 3.42
C THR A 95 6.18 -11.24 2.45
N LEU A 96 6.00 -10.33 1.48
CA LEU A 96 7.04 -10.00 0.50
C LEU A 96 8.20 -9.23 1.14
N VAL A 97 7.92 -8.33 2.08
CA VAL A 97 8.94 -7.58 2.81
C VAL A 97 9.90 -8.55 3.50
N GLU A 98 9.38 -9.51 4.25
CA GLU A 98 10.18 -10.53 4.92
C GLU A 98 11.08 -11.30 3.93
N GLN A 99 10.49 -11.83 2.86
CA GLN A 99 11.23 -12.58 1.83
C GLN A 99 12.32 -11.76 1.10
N VAL A 100 12.09 -10.46 0.93
CA VAL A 100 13.04 -9.55 0.27
C VAL A 100 14.18 -9.19 1.22
N LEU A 101 13.88 -8.98 2.51
CA LEU A 101 14.89 -8.73 3.54
C LEU A 101 15.80 -9.94 3.75
N GLU A 102 15.25 -11.16 3.75
CA GLU A 102 16.04 -12.41 3.84
C GLU A 102 17.06 -12.55 2.70
N ARG A 103 16.79 -11.93 1.55
CA ARG A 103 17.68 -11.90 0.38
C ARG A 103 18.68 -10.75 0.42
N GLY A 104 18.70 -9.94 1.48
CA GLY A 104 19.64 -8.84 1.68
C GLY A 104 19.30 -7.55 0.92
N TYR A 105 18.06 -7.38 0.46
CA TYR A 105 17.61 -6.15 -0.19
C TYR A 105 16.94 -5.20 0.79
N HIS A 106 16.87 -3.91 0.42
CA HIS A 106 16.08 -2.90 1.13
C HIS A 106 14.68 -2.80 0.52
N VAL A 107 13.69 -2.40 1.33
CA VAL A 107 12.29 -2.28 0.89
C VAL A 107 11.78 -0.87 1.09
N VAL A 108 11.08 -0.36 0.07
CA VAL A 108 10.31 0.88 0.15
C VAL A 108 8.83 0.56 -0.11
N ILE A 109 7.98 0.79 0.89
CA ILE A 109 6.53 0.60 0.79
C ILE A 109 5.89 1.95 0.46
N ALA A 110 5.28 2.09 -0.71
CA ALA A 110 4.55 3.31 -1.08
C ALA A 110 3.05 3.16 -0.74
N SER A 111 2.62 3.70 0.40
CA SER A 111 1.23 3.61 0.85
C SER A 111 0.88 4.73 1.85
N PRO A 112 -0.36 5.26 1.81
CA PRO A 112 -0.88 6.14 2.86
C PRO A 112 -1.35 5.37 4.11
N ASP A 113 -1.41 4.04 4.06
CA ASP A 113 -1.89 3.24 5.17
C ASP A 113 -0.87 3.25 6.32
N LYS A 114 -1.34 3.62 7.51
CA LYS A 114 -0.50 3.74 8.71
C LYS A 114 -0.18 2.38 9.30
N ASP A 115 -0.96 1.36 8.97
CA ASP A 115 -0.77 0.00 9.49
C ASP A 115 0.57 -0.57 9.02
N PHE A 116 1.11 -0.13 7.89
CA PHE A 116 2.45 -0.53 7.42
C PHE A 116 3.59 -0.09 8.34
N LYS A 117 3.38 0.85 9.26
CA LYS A 117 4.40 1.25 10.22
C LYS A 117 4.89 0.11 11.09
N GLN A 118 4.07 -0.93 11.29
CA GLN A 118 4.46 -2.16 11.99
C GLN A 118 5.66 -2.88 11.32
N LEU A 119 5.89 -2.65 10.02
CA LEU A 119 6.97 -3.29 9.26
C LEU A 119 8.26 -2.44 9.23
N ILE A 120 8.27 -1.25 9.83
CA ILE A 120 9.41 -0.34 9.75
C ILE A 120 10.62 -0.93 10.47
N SER A 121 11.79 -0.85 9.85
CA SER A 121 13.06 -1.31 10.40
C SER A 121 14.21 -0.50 9.80
N GLU A 122 15.46 -0.87 10.07
CA GLU A 122 16.62 -0.25 9.43
C GLU A 122 16.61 -0.40 7.91
N ASN A 123 16.04 -1.49 7.39
CA ASN A 123 16.04 -1.84 5.97
C ASN A 123 14.69 -1.63 5.28
N VAL A 124 13.68 -1.13 6.00
CA VAL A 124 12.34 -0.87 5.48
C VAL A 124 11.98 0.60 5.68
N GLN A 125 11.58 1.26 4.60
CA GLN A 125 11.07 2.63 4.62
C GLN A 125 9.65 2.68 4.03
N ILE A 126 8.88 3.68 4.44
CA ILE A 126 7.52 3.89 3.92
C ILE A 126 7.46 5.26 3.25
N VAL A 127 6.96 5.33 2.02
CA VAL A 127 6.65 6.58 1.34
C VAL A 127 5.15 6.83 1.52
N MET A 128 4.83 7.86 2.31
CA MET A 128 3.45 8.23 2.66
C MET A 128 3.21 9.73 2.44
N PRO A 129 1.96 10.18 2.23
CA PRO A 129 1.66 11.59 2.01
C PRO A 129 1.74 12.38 3.33
N LEU A 130 2.43 13.53 3.30
CA LEU A 130 2.31 14.57 4.32
C LEU A 130 1.31 15.61 3.86
N VAL A 131 0.14 15.61 4.51
CA VAL A 131 -1.02 16.42 4.12
C VAL A 131 -0.70 17.91 4.25
N GLU A 132 -0.01 18.29 5.32
CA GLU A 132 0.35 19.69 5.63
C GLU A 132 1.26 20.29 4.55
N LEU A 133 2.14 19.45 3.98
CA LEU A 133 3.14 19.87 3.01
C LEU A 133 2.75 19.54 1.56
N LYS A 134 1.58 18.93 1.35
CA LYS A 134 1.08 18.48 0.03
C LYS A 134 2.13 17.71 -0.79
N ARG A 135 2.95 16.88 -0.11
CA ARG A 135 4.02 16.10 -0.74
C ARG A 135 4.11 14.71 -0.14
N TRP A 136 4.74 13.80 -0.87
CA TRP A 136 5.15 12.51 -0.32
C TRP A 136 6.50 12.66 0.39
N SER A 137 6.72 11.89 1.44
CA SER A 137 8.03 11.81 2.09
C SER A 137 8.27 10.42 2.62
N PHE A 138 9.55 10.10 2.76
CA PHE A 138 9.99 8.91 3.46
C PHE A 138 9.71 9.03 4.95
N TYR A 139 9.15 7.97 5.50
CA TYR A 139 9.01 7.67 6.90
C TYR A 139 9.94 6.50 7.21
N THR A 140 10.74 6.66 8.26
CA THR A 140 11.85 5.75 8.60
C THR A 140 11.77 5.36 10.06
N LEU A 141 12.57 4.37 10.48
CA LEU A 141 12.66 3.98 11.89
C LEU A 141 12.92 5.17 12.82
N LYS A 142 13.78 6.12 12.42
CA LYS A 142 14.03 7.36 13.19
C LYS A 142 12.76 8.19 13.42
N HIS A 143 11.91 8.30 12.39
CA HIS A 143 10.64 9.00 12.52
C HIS A 143 9.68 8.26 13.45
N TYR A 144 9.66 6.93 13.38
CA TYR A 144 8.86 6.09 14.27
C TYR A 144 9.27 6.27 15.73
N THR A 145 10.55 6.09 16.04
CA THR A 145 11.08 6.22 17.40
C THR A 145 10.84 7.63 17.95
N ALA A 146 11.01 8.67 17.14
CA ALA A 146 10.72 10.05 17.56
C ALA A 146 9.22 10.30 17.85
N GLN A 147 8.33 9.61 17.13
CA GLN A 147 6.88 9.79 17.27
C GLN A 147 6.29 8.97 18.43
N TYR A 148 6.68 7.71 18.57
CA TYR A 148 6.06 6.75 19.49
C TYR A 148 6.93 6.40 20.69
N ASN A 149 8.23 6.74 20.66
CA ASN A 149 9.19 6.47 21.74
C ASN A 149 9.25 4.98 22.16
N CYS A 150 9.06 4.08 21.19
CA CYS A 150 9.12 2.63 21.36
C CYS A 150 9.71 1.96 20.10
N ASP A 151 10.03 0.67 20.23
CA ASP A 151 10.41 -0.19 19.13
C ASP A 151 9.15 -0.66 18.38
N PRO A 152 9.06 -0.46 17.04
CA PRO A 152 7.95 -0.96 16.23
C PRO A 152 7.65 -2.45 16.42
N GLN A 153 8.68 -3.29 16.65
CA GLN A 153 8.48 -4.73 16.84
C GLN A 153 7.75 -5.07 18.16
N SER A 154 7.77 -4.14 19.11
CA SER A 154 7.12 -4.29 20.42
C SER A 154 5.85 -3.45 20.55
N ASP A 155 5.48 -2.70 19.51
CA ASP A 155 4.35 -1.78 19.55
C ASP A 155 3.05 -2.45 19.07
N LEU A 156 2.20 -2.83 20.02
CA LEU A 156 0.87 -3.39 19.77
C LEU A 156 -0.23 -2.31 19.74
N SER A 157 0.13 -1.03 19.77
CA SER A 157 -0.82 0.09 19.90
C SER A 157 -1.34 0.63 18.55
N LEU A 158 -0.84 0.09 17.43
CA LEU A 158 -1.23 0.46 16.07
C LEU A 158 -2.45 -0.31 15.58
#